data_AF-A0A1S3FF14-F1
#
_entry.id   AF-A0A1S3FF14-F1
#
_cell.length_a   1.000
_cell.length_b   1.000
_cell.length_c   1.000
_cell.angle_alpha   90.00
_cell.angle_beta   90.00
_cell.angle_gamma   90.00
#
_symmetry.space_group_name_H-M   'P 1'
#
loop_
_entity.id
_entity.type
_entity.pdbx_description
1 polymer ?
#
loop_
_entity_poly.entity_id
_entity_poly.type
_entity_poly.pdbx_seq_one_letter_code
_entity_poly.pdbx_strand_id
1 'polypeptide(L)'
;MAKSGPGQDPDMTAAATMLKRATELDSESKFQQALVCYQEGLDLLLRVMKGIKDNNKKCNLKAKFSHYMDRAENIKKYLDQEKEDGKYHKQIKIEENATGFSYESLLKEYLNETITEVWIEDPYIRQTHQLYNFLRFCEMLIKSCKVKTIHLLTSLDAVSI
;
A
#
# COMPACT_ATOMS: atom_id res chain seq x y z
N MET A 1 -3.54 25.38 -44.18
CA MET A 1 -4.83 24.90 -43.60
C MET A 1 -4.80 23.38 -43.55
N ALA A 2 -4.40 22.79 -42.42
CA ALA A 2 -4.44 21.34 -42.23
C ALA A 2 -5.69 20.99 -41.40
N LYS A 3 -6.59 20.22 -41.98
CA LYS A 3 -7.76 19.65 -41.32
C LYS A 3 -7.29 18.50 -40.42
N SER A 4 -7.32 18.68 -39.10
CA SER A 4 -7.20 17.58 -38.13
C SER A 4 -8.55 16.88 -38.02
N GLY A 5 -8.62 15.62 -38.45
CA GLY A 5 -9.74 14.72 -38.19
C GLY A 5 -9.90 14.41 -36.69
N PRO A 6 -10.95 13.66 -36.28
CA PRO A 6 -11.27 13.42 -34.88
C PRO A 6 -10.31 12.37 -34.29
N GLY A 7 -9.07 12.77 -34.00
CA GLY A 7 -8.12 11.97 -33.25
C GLY A 7 -8.56 11.89 -31.79
N GLN A 8 -8.79 10.67 -31.29
CA GLN A 8 -9.02 10.43 -29.87
C GLN A 8 -7.86 11.02 -29.06
N ASP A 9 -8.19 11.79 -28.04
CA ASP A 9 -7.21 12.35 -27.11
C ASP A 9 -6.38 11.20 -26.51
N PRO A 10 -5.04 11.22 -26.61
CA PRO A 10 -4.18 10.14 -26.08
C PRO A 10 -4.46 9.86 -24.59
N ASP A 11 -4.81 10.90 -23.82
CA ASP A 11 -5.14 10.77 -22.40
C ASP A 11 -6.45 9.99 -22.19
N MET A 12 -7.42 10.12 -23.13
CA MET A 12 -8.70 9.42 -23.05
C MET A 12 -8.55 7.92 -23.34
N THR A 13 -7.69 7.57 -24.30
CA THR A 13 -7.36 6.17 -24.61
C THR A 13 -6.57 5.53 -23.47
N ALA A 14 -5.62 6.26 -22.88
CA ALA A 14 -4.88 5.82 -21.71
C ALA A 14 -5.80 5.60 -20.50
N ALA A 15 -6.71 6.53 -20.22
CA ALA A 15 -7.70 6.41 -19.15
C ALA A 15 -8.58 5.16 -19.33
N ALA A 16 -9.07 4.92 -20.55
CA ALA A 16 -9.88 3.73 -20.85
C ALA A 16 -9.10 2.43 -20.63
N THR A 17 -7.82 2.41 -21.01
CA THR A 17 -6.94 1.24 -20.82
C THR A 17 -6.68 0.96 -19.34
N MET A 18 -6.39 2.00 -18.55
CA MET A 18 -6.19 1.87 -17.10
C MET A 18 -7.45 1.41 -16.38
N LEU A 19 -8.61 1.98 -16.69
CA LEU A 19 -9.88 1.61 -16.08
C LEU A 19 -10.32 0.19 -16.47
N LYS A 20 -10.06 -0.24 -17.71
CA LYS A 20 -10.30 -1.62 -18.13
C LYS A 20 -9.43 -2.60 -17.33
N ARG A 21 -8.13 -2.32 -17.25
CA ARG A 21 -7.20 -3.12 -16.43
C ARG A 21 -7.62 -3.16 -14.96
N ALA A 22 -8.11 -2.04 -14.42
CA ALA A 22 -8.63 -1.98 -13.06
C ALA A 22 -9.82 -2.93 -12.87
N THR A 23 -10.78 -2.97 -13.81
CA THR A 23 -11.93 -3.88 -13.74
C THR A 23 -11.54 -5.35 -13.87
N GLU A 24 -10.53 -5.68 -14.69
CA GLU A 24 -9.99 -7.05 -14.80
C GLU A 24 -9.35 -7.49 -13.49
N LEU A 25 -8.46 -6.67 -12.92
CA LEU A 25 -7.81 -6.97 -11.63
C LEU A 25 -8.80 -7.06 -10.47
N ASP A 26 -9.84 -6.22 -10.48
CA ASP A 26 -10.92 -6.26 -9.49
C ASP A 26 -11.70 -7.58 -9.57
N SER A 27 -12.01 -8.06 -10.79
CA SER A 27 -12.65 -9.36 -11.00
C SER A 27 -11.77 -10.55 -10.57
N GLU A 28 -10.44 -10.39 -10.64
CA GLU A 28 -9.47 -11.37 -10.15
C GLU A 28 -9.20 -11.26 -8.63
N SER A 29 -9.94 -10.40 -7.91
CA SER A 29 -9.71 -10.12 -6.49
C SER A 29 -8.31 -9.56 -6.17
N LYS A 30 -7.59 -9.03 -7.16
CA LYS A 30 -6.30 -8.34 -7.00
C LYS A 30 -6.52 -6.88 -6.61
N PHE A 31 -7.22 -6.68 -5.49
CA PHE A 31 -7.77 -5.39 -5.06
C PHE A 31 -6.74 -4.27 -4.94
N GLN A 32 -5.51 -4.57 -4.52
CA GLN A 32 -4.45 -3.55 -4.43
C GLN A 32 -4.05 -3.00 -5.79
N GLN A 33 -3.79 -3.89 -6.74
CA GLN A 33 -3.40 -3.50 -8.09
C GLN A 33 -4.58 -2.83 -8.81
N ALA A 34 -5.79 -3.35 -8.59
CA ALA A 34 -7.01 -2.74 -9.09
C ALA A 34 -7.18 -1.30 -8.59
N LEU A 35 -6.98 -1.05 -7.29
CA LEU A 35 -7.08 0.28 -6.68
C LEU A 35 -6.12 1.28 -7.32
N VAL A 36 -4.85 0.89 -7.54
CA VAL A 36 -3.87 1.74 -8.20
C VAL A 36 -4.31 2.07 -9.63
N CYS A 37 -4.72 1.08 -10.41
CA CYS A 37 -5.22 1.31 -11.78
C CYS A 37 -6.49 2.18 -11.81
N TYR A 38 -7.40 2.04 -10.83
CA TYR A 38 -8.55 2.93 -10.71
C TYR A 38 -8.12 4.38 -10.44
N GLN A 39 -7.18 4.60 -9.53
CA GLN A 39 -6.68 5.94 -9.19
C GLN A 39 -6.02 6.63 -10.39
N GLU A 40 -5.11 5.92 -11.08
CA GLU A 40 -4.43 6.44 -12.28
C GLU A 40 -5.42 6.70 -13.42
N GLY A 41 -6.34 5.77 -13.66
CA GLY A 41 -7.38 5.91 -14.68
C GLY A 41 -8.34 7.08 -14.41
N LEU A 42 -8.72 7.27 -13.15
CA LEU A 42 -9.56 8.40 -12.71
C LEU A 42 -8.81 9.73 -12.85
N ASP A 43 -7.54 9.81 -12.48
CA ASP A 43 -6.75 11.04 -12.62
C ASP A 43 -6.60 11.45 -14.10
N LEU A 44 -6.32 10.50 -15.00
CA LEU A 44 -6.31 10.73 -16.44
C LEU A 44 -7.68 11.21 -16.94
N LEU A 45 -8.77 10.55 -16.50
CA LEU A 45 -10.12 10.94 -16.88
C LEU A 45 -10.47 12.36 -16.41
N LEU A 46 -10.01 12.76 -15.21
CA LEU A 46 -10.19 14.11 -14.68
C LEU A 46 -9.46 15.16 -15.54
N ARG A 47 -8.26 14.87 -16.03
CA ARG A 47 -7.51 15.77 -16.95
C ARG A 47 -8.28 15.97 -18.26
N VAL A 48 -8.75 14.88 -18.87
CA VAL A 48 -9.58 14.92 -20.10
C VAL A 48 -10.83 15.76 -19.87
N MET A 49 -11.51 15.59 -18.73
CA MET A 49 -12.72 16.35 -18.39
C MET A 49 -12.50 17.85 -18.21
N LYS A 50 -11.29 18.30 -17.84
CA LYS A 50 -10.93 19.72 -17.75
C LYS A 50 -10.82 20.36 -19.15
N GLY A 51 -10.43 19.59 -20.18
CA GLY A 51 -10.28 20.07 -21.56
C GLY A 51 -11.56 20.06 -22.40
N ILE A 52 -12.60 19.32 -22.00
CA ILE A 52 -13.85 19.19 -22.79
C ILE A 52 -14.75 20.42 -22.63
N LYS A 53 -15.11 21.03 -23.76
CA LYS A 53 -16.10 22.12 -23.87
C LYS A 53 -17.55 21.65 -24.05
N ASP A 54 -17.75 20.44 -24.59
CA ASP A 54 -19.06 19.84 -24.83
C ASP A 54 -19.72 19.36 -23.52
N ASN A 55 -20.84 19.98 -23.15
CA ASN A 55 -21.56 19.69 -21.91
C ASN A 55 -22.15 18.28 -21.85
N ASN A 56 -22.60 17.72 -22.97
CA ASN A 56 -23.21 16.38 -23.00
C ASN A 56 -22.14 15.30 -22.79
N LYS A 57 -21.00 15.43 -23.49
CA LYS A 57 -19.85 14.53 -23.30
C LYS A 57 -19.30 14.63 -21.88
N LYS A 58 -19.23 15.84 -21.33
CA LYS A 58 -18.76 16.08 -19.96
C LYS A 58 -19.69 15.44 -18.92
N CYS A 59 -21.01 15.48 -19.10
CA CYS A 59 -21.95 14.81 -18.20
C CYS A 59 -21.79 13.28 -18.23
N ASN A 60 -21.66 12.69 -19.42
CA ASN A 60 -21.45 11.24 -19.57
C ASN A 60 -20.14 10.77 -18.91
N LEU A 61 -19.06 11.54 -19.06
CA LEU A 61 -17.79 11.24 -18.41
C LEU A 61 -17.88 11.40 -16.89
N LYS A 62 -18.60 12.41 -16.38
CA LYS A 62 -18.84 12.57 -14.93
C LYS A 62 -19.54 11.36 -14.33
N ALA A 63 -20.55 10.82 -15.01
CA ALA A 63 -21.26 9.63 -14.53
C ALA A 63 -20.32 8.42 -14.42
N LYS A 64 -19.48 8.18 -15.44
CA LYS A 64 -18.46 7.12 -15.41
C LYS A 64 -17.40 7.36 -14.34
N PHE A 65 -16.94 8.60 -14.19
CA PHE A 65 -15.99 9.00 -13.16
C PHE A 65 -16.53 8.69 -11.77
N SER A 66 -17.77 9.10 -11.48
CA SER A 66 -18.42 8.81 -10.20
C SER A 66 -18.50 7.32 -9.93
N HIS A 67 -18.98 6.53 -10.91
CA HIS A 67 -19.09 5.09 -10.77
C HIS A 67 -17.76 4.40 -10.41
N TYR A 68 -16.68 4.75 -11.13
CA TYR A 68 -15.36 4.18 -10.86
C TYR A 68 -14.75 4.70 -9.56
N MET A 69 -15.01 5.95 -9.18
CA MET A 69 -14.57 6.53 -7.92
C MET A 69 -15.22 5.84 -6.72
N ASP A 70 -16.54 5.61 -6.79
CA ASP A 70 -17.28 4.90 -5.74
C ASP A 70 -16.73 3.47 -5.55
N ARG A 71 -16.43 2.77 -6.66
CA ARG A 71 -15.80 1.44 -6.60
C ARG A 71 -14.40 1.49 -5.99
N ALA A 72 -13.57 2.45 -6.39
CA ALA A 72 -12.23 2.64 -5.84
C ALA A 72 -12.26 2.94 -4.33
N GLU A 73 -13.22 3.74 -3.87
CA GLU A 73 -13.40 4.04 -2.45
C GLU A 73 -13.81 2.80 -1.64
N ASN A 74 -14.71 1.98 -2.18
CA ASN A 74 -15.12 0.73 -1.54
C ASN A 74 -13.96 -0.27 -1.44
N ILE A 75 -13.17 -0.42 -2.51
CA ILE A 75 -11.96 -1.27 -2.50
C ILE A 75 -10.96 -0.76 -1.46
N LYS A 76 -10.76 0.56 -1.37
CA LYS A 76 -9.87 1.16 -0.36
C LYS A 76 -10.33 0.83 1.06
N LYS A 77 -11.62 1.00 1.37
CA LYS A 77 -12.20 0.64 2.67
C LYS A 77 -12.00 -0.84 3.00
N TYR A 78 -12.24 -1.73 2.03
CA TYR A 78 -12.01 -3.17 2.20
C TYR A 78 -10.54 -3.49 2.50
N LEU A 79 -9.61 -2.89 1.77
CA LEU A 79 -8.18 -3.09 1.98
C LEU A 79 -7.70 -2.56 3.33
N ASP A 80 -8.26 -1.45 3.80
CA ASP A 80 -7.93 -0.90 5.10
C ASP A 80 -8.50 -1.79 6.23
N GLN A 81 -9.70 -2.34 6.07
CA GLN A 81 -10.24 -3.33 7.00
C GLN A 81 -9.40 -4.63 7.04
N GLU A 82 -9.00 -5.17 5.89
CA GLU A 82 -8.18 -6.39 5.84
C GLU A 82 -6.78 -6.19 6.47
N LYS A 83 -6.26 -4.96 6.47
CA LYS A 83 -5.04 -4.60 7.21
C LYS A 83 -5.28 -4.59 8.71
N GLU A 84 -6.40 -4.03 9.17
CA GLU A 84 -6.78 -4.02 10.59
C GLU A 84 -7.06 -5.45 11.11
N ASP A 85 -7.71 -6.29 10.30
CA ASP A 85 -8.02 -7.68 10.61
C ASP A 85 -6.79 -8.61 10.55
N GLY A 86 -5.61 -8.09 10.18
CA GLY A 86 -4.36 -8.86 10.13
C GLY A 86 -4.27 -9.88 8.99
N LYS A 87 -5.21 -9.87 8.04
CA LYS A 87 -5.21 -10.77 6.86
C LYS A 87 -4.33 -10.26 5.72
N TYR A 88 -3.85 -9.02 5.84
CA TYR A 88 -2.98 -8.41 4.85
C TYR A 88 -1.52 -8.84 5.04
N HIS A 89 -1.00 -9.65 4.10
CA HIS A 89 0.41 -10.06 4.08
C HIS A 89 1.20 -9.28 3.02
N LYS A 90 2.16 -8.46 3.46
CA LYS A 90 3.12 -7.74 2.59
C LYS A 90 4.48 -8.42 2.70
N GLN A 91 5.00 -8.93 1.59
CA GLN A 91 6.36 -9.45 1.52
C GLN A 91 7.31 -8.37 1.00
N ILE A 92 8.38 -8.09 1.75
CA ILE A 92 9.45 -7.17 1.35
C ILE A 92 10.71 -8.00 1.12
N LYS A 93 11.28 -7.93 -0.08
CA LYS A 93 12.58 -8.54 -0.39
C LYS A 93 13.67 -7.49 -0.18
N ILE A 94 14.55 -7.73 0.79
CA ILE A 94 15.73 -6.90 1.04
C ILE A 94 16.88 -7.52 0.24
N GLU A 95 17.31 -6.83 -0.82
CA GLU A 95 18.42 -7.28 -1.66
C GLU A 95 19.77 -7.16 -0.94
N GLU A 96 20.77 -7.91 -1.41
CA GLU A 96 22.11 -7.88 -0.84
C GLU A 96 22.71 -6.45 -0.88
N ASN A 97 23.29 -6.01 0.24
CA ASN A 97 23.85 -4.68 0.44
C ASN A 97 22.84 -3.51 0.29
N ALA A 98 21.53 -3.78 0.30
CA ALA A 98 20.53 -2.73 0.27
C ALA A 98 20.53 -1.91 1.58
N THR A 99 20.17 -0.62 1.47
CA THR A 99 20.12 0.31 2.60
C THR A 99 18.72 0.90 2.75
N GLY A 100 18.42 1.57 3.87
CA GLY A 100 17.10 2.18 4.14
C GLY A 100 16.09 1.27 4.84
N PHE A 101 16.50 0.07 5.26
CA PHE A 101 15.66 -0.91 5.96
C PHE A 101 15.96 -0.94 7.47
N SER A 102 15.68 0.16 8.17
CA SER A 102 15.71 0.17 9.63
C SER A 102 14.45 -0.48 10.20
N TYR A 103 14.44 -0.84 11.48
CA TYR A 103 13.23 -1.33 12.13
C TYR A 103 12.08 -0.32 12.00
N GLU A 104 12.39 0.98 12.15
CA GLU A 104 11.39 2.04 11.99
C GLU A 104 10.81 2.06 10.59
N SER A 105 11.62 2.07 9.52
CA SER A 105 11.08 2.13 8.16
C SER A 105 10.28 0.88 7.78
N LEU A 106 10.65 -0.29 8.33
CA LEU A 106 9.97 -1.56 8.07
C LEU A 106 8.63 -1.68 8.81
N LEU A 107 8.58 -1.23 10.06
CA LEU A 107 7.47 -1.56 10.97
C LEU A 107 6.54 -0.39 11.25
N LYS A 108 6.92 0.86 10.94
CA LYS A 108 6.14 2.07 11.26
C LYS A 108 4.70 2.04 10.75
N GLU A 109 4.44 1.46 9.58
CA GLU A 109 3.07 1.35 9.02
C GLU A 109 2.15 0.45 9.86
N TYR A 110 2.72 -0.43 10.68
CA TYR A 110 2.00 -1.41 11.51
C TYR A 110 1.97 -1.01 12.99
N LEU A 111 2.73 0.02 13.38
CA LEU A 111 2.83 0.49 14.75
C LEU A 111 1.86 1.64 14.98
N ASN A 112 1.01 1.52 16.01
CA ASN A 112 0.06 2.56 16.40
C ASN A 112 -0.15 2.56 17.92
N GLU A 113 -0.86 3.58 18.43
CA GLU A 113 -1.08 3.75 19.87
C GLU A 113 -1.93 2.64 20.52
N THR A 114 -2.60 1.79 19.74
CA THR A 114 -3.42 0.69 20.27
C THR A 114 -2.59 -0.52 20.71
N ILE A 115 -1.33 -0.60 20.28
CA ILE A 115 -0.44 -1.71 20.63
C ILE A 115 0.07 -1.54 22.06
N THR A 116 -0.34 -2.47 22.92
CA THR A 116 0.07 -2.52 24.33
C THR A 116 1.01 -3.68 24.65
N GLU A 117 1.07 -4.70 23.81
CA GLU A 117 1.82 -5.93 24.05
C GLU A 117 2.46 -6.40 22.75
N VAL A 118 3.72 -6.85 22.82
CA VAL A 118 4.49 -7.30 21.66
C VAL A 118 5.11 -8.65 21.96
N TRP A 119 4.98 -9.59 21.01
CA TRP A 119 5.58 -10.91 21.06
C TRP A 119 6.65 -11.03 19.97
N ILE A 120 7.86 -11.44 20.34
CA ILE A 120 8.99 -11.63 19.44
C ILE A 120 9.55 -13.03 19.63
N GLU A 121 9.63 -13.78 18.54
CA GLU A 121 10.28 -15.08 18.48
C GLU A 121 11.48 -14.96 17.52
N ASP A 122 12.68 -14.81 18.07
CA ASP A 122 13.92 -14.71 17.30
C ASP A 122 14.97 -15.62 17.93
N PRO A 123 15.38 -16.72 17.25
CA PRO A 123 16.30 -17.69 17.81
C PRO A 123 17.72 -17.15 17.99
N TYR A 124 18.06 -16.00 17.42
CA TYR A 124 19.44 -15.53 17.32
C TYR A 124 19.78 -14.39 18.27
N ILE A 125 18.96 -14.02 19.26
CA ILE A 125 19.34 -12.93 20.18
C ILE A 125 20.34 -13.43 21.23
N ARG A 126 21.63 -13.48 20.88
CA ARG A 126 22.70 -14.07 21.73
C ARG A 126 23.99 -13.24 21.77
N GLN A 127 24.46 -12.78 20.63
CA GLN A 127 25.70 -12.01 20.49
C GLN A 127 25.46 -10.51 20.76
N THR A 128 26.52 -9.79 21.12
CA THR A 128 26.47 -8.36 21.45
C THR A 128 25.75 -7.52 20.40
N HIS A 129 26.02 -7.74 19.12
CA HIS A 129 25.37 -6.96 18.05
C HIS A 129 23.87 -7.29 17.91
N GLN A 130 23.46 -8.53 18.21
CA GLN A 130 22.05 -8.96 18.22
C GLN A 130 21.31 -8.35 19.41
N LEU A 131 21.96 -8.20 20.57
CA LEU A 131 21.42 -7.46 21.70
C LEU A 131 21.19 -5.98 21.34
N TYR A 132 22.15 -5.35 20.66
CA TYR A 132 21.96 -3.98 20.18
C TYR A 132 20.87 -3.85 19.11
N ASN A 133 20.69 -4.86 18.26
CA ASN A 133 19.56 -4.92 17.32
C ASN A 133 18.23 -4.91 18.09
N PHE A 134 18.09 -5.79 19.09
CA PHE A 134 16.89 -5.86 19.92
C PHE A 134 16.66 -4.57 20.71
N LEU A 135 17.72 -3.95 21.23
CA LEU A 135 17.64 -2.67 21.93
C LEU A 135 17.06 -1.57 21.02
N ARG A 136 17.57 -1.43 19.79
CA ARG A 136 17.06 -0.46 18.81
C ARG A 136 15.60 -0.72 18.45
N PHE A 137 15.21 -1.98 18.36
CA PHE A 137 13.81 -2.36 18.15
C PHE A 137 12.92 -1.90 19.33
N CYS A 138 13.34 -2.14 20.57
CA CYS A 138 12.62 -1.65 21.75
C CYS A 138 12.54 -0.11 21.81
N GLU A 139 13.62 0.60 21.48
CA GLU A 139 13.62 2.07 21.41
C GLU A 139 12.60 2.61 20.41
N MET A 140 12.45 1.95 19.26
CA MET A 140 11.43 2.30 18.27
C MET A 140 10.02 2.07 18.82
N LEU A 141 9.77 0.92 19.48
CA LEU A 141 8.44 0.61 20.05
C LEU A 141 7.98 1.68 21.05
N ILE A 142 8.88 2.18 21.89
CA ILE A 142 8.56 3.21 22.91
C ILE A 142 8.24 4.56 22.25
N LYS A 143 8.86 4.87 21.11
CA LYS A 143 8.60 6.13 20.38
C LYS A 143 7.27 6.10 19.63
N SER A 144 6.88 4.95 19.08
CA SER A 144 5.74 4.82 18.17
C SER A 144 4.48 4.24 18.82
N CYS A 145 4.59 3.61 19.99
CA CYS A 145 3.50 2.87 20.62
C CYS A 145 3.48 3.07 22.15
N LYS A 146 2.37 2.69 22.79
CA LYS A 146 2.22 2.68 24.26
C LYS A 146 2.39 1.26 24.81
N VAL A 147 3.45 0.59 24.38
CA VAL A 147 3.76 -0.80 24.77
C VAL A 147 4.04 -0.88 26.27
N LYS A 148 3.39 -1.82 26.94
CA LYS A 148 3.54 -2.12 28.37
C LYS A 148 4.34 -3.38 28.61
N THR A 149 4.21 -4.37 27.72
CA THR A 149 4.79 -5.70 27.90
C THR A 149 5.42 -6.18 26.60
N ILE A 150 6.63 -6.72 26.70
CA ILE A 150 7.36 -7.31 25.58
C ILE A 150 7.73 -8.74 25.98
N HIS A 151 7.26 -9.72 25.21
CA HIS A 151 7.59 -11.13 25.37
C HIS A 151 8.63 -11.50 24.34
N LEU A 152 9.80 -11.94 24.79
CA LEU A 152 10.87 -12.40 23.94
C LEU A 152 11.09 -13.91 24.15
N LEU A 153 10.96 -14.67 23.07
CA LEU A 153 11.41 -16.05 22.98
C LEU A 153 12.67 -16.10 22.11
N THR A 154 13.79 -16.53 22.70
CA THR A 154 15.06 -16.75 22.00
C THR A 154 15.59 -18.15 22.29
N SER A 155 16.50 -18.65 21.44
CA SER A 155 17.12 -19.95 21.66
C SER A 155 18.21 -19.87 22.72
N LEU A 156 18.41 -20.98 23.44
CA LEU A 156 19.54 -21.10 24.36
C LEU A 156 20.84 -21.02 23.56
N ASP A 157 21.83 -20.31 24.08
CA ASP A 157 23.17 -20.42 23.52
C ASP A 157 23.70 -21.83 23.81
N ALA A 158 24.28 -22.47 22.80
CA ALA A 158 24.93 -23.75 23.00
C ALA A 158 26.22 -23.47 23.75
N VAL A 159 26.20 -23.64 25.08
CA VAL A 159 27.42 -23.59 25.88
C VAL A 159 28.31 -24.73 25.37
N SER A 160 29.33 -24.40 24.58
CA SER A 160 30.45 -25.30 24.31
C SER A 160 31.13 -25.55 25.65
N ILE A 161 30.84 -26.71 26.25
CA ILE A 161 31.50 -27.21 27.47
C ILE A 161 32.93 -27.61 27.13
#